data_AF-A0A8H4EZD6-F1
#
_entry.id   AF-A0A8H4EZD6-F1
#
_cell.length_a   1.000
_cell.length_b   1.000
_cell.length_c   1.000
_cell.angle_alpha   90.00
_cell.angle_beta   90.00
_cell.angle_gamma   90.00
#
_symmetry.space_group_name_H-M   'P 1'
#
loop_
_entity.id
_entity.type
_entity.pdbx_description
1 polymer ?
#
loop_
_entity_poly.entity_id
_entity_poly.type
_entity_poly.pdbx_seq_one_letter_code
_entity_poly.pdbx_strand_id
1 'polypeptide(L)'
;MVQEFNIVACEVKPSSKVGRGDISDYVKLGIEMKYMLNELMDASVASASVLGILVEGGKLTTYAMDMKSNIYRMMVQLGDFELIQKQVI
;
A
#
# COMPACT_ATOMS: atom_id res chain seq x y z
N MET A 1 13.27 5.69 24.23
CA MET A 1 13.37 4.65 23.19
C MET A 1 12.19 4.84 22.26
N VAL A 2 12.43 5.14 20.98
CA VAL A 2 11.37 5.16 19.96
C VAL A 2 11.27 3.74 19.42
N GLN A 3 10.09 3.15 19.48
CA GLN A 3 9.83 1.79 19.02
C GLN A 3 9.18 1.90 17.64
N GLU A 4 9.87 1.40 16.62
CA GLU A 4 9.43 1.46 15.22
C GLU A 4 8.66 0.18 14.90
N PHE A 5 7.41 0.31 14.44
CA PHE A 5 6.54 -0.81 14.08
C PHE A 5 6.38 -0.86 12.57
N ASN A 6 6.78 -1.98 11.96
CA ASN A 6 6.59 -2.24 10.53
C ASN A 6 5.42 -3.22 10.35
N ILE A 7 4.28 -2.75 9.84
CA ILE A 7 3.13 -3.58 9.52
C ILE A 7 3.03 -3.68 7.99
N VAL A 8 2.98 -4.91 7.48
CA VAL A 8 2.83 -5.21 6.05
C VAL A 8 1.46 -5.82 5.81
N ALA A 9 0.62 -5.14 5.03
CA ALA A 9 -0.64 -5.68 4.52
C ALA A 9 -0.51 -6.00 3.03
N CYS A 10 -1.04 -7.13 2.59
CA CYS A 10 -1.01 -7.56 1.20
C CYS A 10 -2.40 -8.07 0.80
N GLU A 11 -3.07 -7.36 -0.10
CA GLU A 11 -4.30 -7.83 -0.74
C GLU A 11 -3.97 -8.33 -2.15
N VAL A 12 -4.18 -9.62 -2.41
CA VAL A 12 -3.97 -10.23 -3.73
C VAL A 12 -5.34 -10.58 -4.33
N LYS A 13 -5.72 -9.93 -5.43
CA LYS A 13 -6.95 -10.24 -6.16
C LYS A 13 -6.66 -11.18 -7.34
N PRO A 14 -7.47 -12.23 -7.55
CA PRO A 14 -7.39 -13.04 -8.76
C PRO A 14 -7.84 -12.23 -9.99
N SER A 15 -7.23 -12.50 -11.14
CA SER A 15 -7.48 -11.79 -12.41
C SER A 15 -8.95 -11.81 -12.87
N SER A 16 -9.75 -12.75 -12.37
CA SER A 16 -11.18 -12.88 -12.66
C SER A 16 -12.10 -11.99 -11.80
N LYS A 17 -11.57 -11.34 -10.76
CA LYS A 17 -12.29 -10.38 -9.91
C LYS A 17 -11.79 -8.96 -10.17
N VAL A 18 -11.87 -8.51 -11.41
CA VAL A 18 -11.77 -7.09 -11.75
C VAL A 18 -12.98 -6.42 -11.10
N GLY A 19 -12.77 -5.60 -10.08
CA GLY A 19 -13.86 -4.96 -9.37
C GLY A 19 -14.70 -4.13 -10.34
N ARG A 20 -15.98 -4.45 -10.51
CA ARG A 20 -16.98 -3.62 -11.22
C ARG A 20 -17.37 -2.36 -10.41
N GLY A 21 -16.41 -1.72 -9.75
CA GLY A 21 -16.67 -0.59 -8.86
C GLY A 21 -16.21 0.73 -9.48
N ASP A 22 -16.92 1.81 -9.17
CA ASP A 22 -16.60 3.19 -9.59
C ASP A 22 -15.24 3.72 -9.07
N ILE A 23 -14.50 2.91 -8.31
CA ILE A 23 -13.28 3.27 -7.59
C ILE A 23 -12.14 2.31 -7.97
N SER A 24 -11.00 2.85 -8.38
CA SER A 24 -9.80 2.08 -8.78
C SER A 24 -9.17 1.33 -7.60
N ASP A 25 -8.46 0.24 -7.88
CA ASP A 25 -7.77 -0.53 -6.82
C ASP A 25 -6.64 0.28 -6.16
N TYR A 26 -6.01 1.22 -6.88
CA TYR A 26 -5.13 2.24 -6.30
C TYR A 26 -5.81 3.05 -5.18
N VAL A 27 -7.03 3.54 -5.41
CA VAL A 27 -7.76 4.33 -4.40
C VAL A 27 -8.16 3.46 -3.21
N LYS A 28 -8.58 2.21 -3.44
CA LYS A 28 -8.89 1.26 -2.35
C LYS A 28 -7.66 0.99 -1.49
N LEU A 29 -6.51 0.74 -2.11
CA LEU A 29 -5.24 0.58 -1.39
C LEU A 29 -4.93 1.81 -0.53
N GLY A 30 -5.08 3.02 -1.09
CA GLY A 30 -4.87 4.25 -0.33
C GLY A 30 -5.81 4.41 0.87
N ILE A 31 -7.07 3.99 0.74
CA ILE A 31 -8.05 4.01 1.84
C ILE A 31 -7.62 3.03 2.96
N GLU A 32 -7.27 1.80 2.62
CA GLU A 32 -6.82 0.80 3.59
C GLU A 32 -5.52 1.24 4.30
N MET A 33 -4.54 1.73 3.54
CA MET A 33 -3.29 2.24 4.11
C MET A 33 -3.53 3.40 5.08
N LYS A 34 -4.50 4.27 4.79
CA LYS A 34 -4.90 5.36 5.68
C LYS A 34 -5.55 4.83 6.96
N TYR A 35 -6.44 3.84 6.87
CA TYR A 35 -7.05 3.23 8.06
C TYR A 35 -6.00 2.61 8.97
N MET A 36 -5.06 1.85 8.42
CA MET A 36 -3.95 1.28 9.19
C MET A 36 -3.08 2.36 9.85
N LEU A 37 -2.79 3.45 9.14
CA LEU A 37 -2.00 4.54 9.70
C LEU A 37 -2.75 5.22 10.86
N ASN A 38 -4.06 5.38 10.75
CA ASN A 38 -4.89 5.92 11.82
C ASN A 38 -4.88 5.03 13.06
N GLU A 39 -4.99 3.72 12.90
CA GLU A 39 -4.91 2.78 14.04
C GLU A 39 -3.57 2.89 14.79
N LEU A 40 -2.47 3.12 14.06
CA LEU A 40 -1.15 3.35 14.66
C LEU A 40 -1.08 4.70 15.39
N MET A 41 -1.70 5.74 14.84
CA MET A 41 -1.78 7.05 15.49
C MET A 41 -2.64 6.99 16.76
N ASP A 42 -3.77 6.29 16.73
CA ASP A 42 -4.66 6.09 17.87
C ASP A 42 -3.95 5.29 18.99
N ALA A 43 -3.06 4.35 18.61
CA ALA A 43 -2.17 3.65 19.52
C ALA A 43 -0.99 4.50 20.05
N SER A 44 -0.94 5.80 19.75
CA SER A 44 0.11 6.73 20.18
C SER A 44 1.52 6.34 19.72
N VAL A 45 1.64 5.71 18.55
CA VAL A 45 2.94 5.40 17.93
C VAL A 45 3.60 6.71 17.49
N ALA A 46 4.81 6.98 18.01
CA ALA A 46 5.51 8.27 17.79
C ALA A 46 5.88 8.53 16.32
N SER A 47 6.10 7.47 15.54
CA SER A 47 6.40 7.54 14.12
C SER A 47 5.96 6.23 13.46
N ALA A 48 5.11 6.33 12.44
CA ALA A 48 4.57 5.19 11.73
C ALA A 48 4.63 5.41 10.21
N SER A 49 4.92 4.34 9.48
CA SER A 49 4.79 4.28 8.03
C SER A 49 4.04 3.00 7.67
N VAL A 50 3.09 3.11 6.75
CA VAL A 50 2.35 1.97 6.20
C VAL A 50 2.82 1.72 4.78
N LEU A 51 3.07 0.45 4.45
CA LEU A 51 3.48 0.02 3.13
C LEU A 51 2.32 -0.68 2.42
N GLY A 52 2.18 -0.39 1.12
CA GLY A 52 1.16 -0.97 0.25
C GLY A 52 1.81 -1.61 -0.97
N ILE A 53 1.25 -2.73 -1.41
CA ILE A 53 1.63 -3.40 -2.64
C ILE A 53 0.40 -3.45 -3.54
N LEU A 54 0.51 -2.93 -4.75
CA LEU A 54 -0.51 -2.98 -5.78
C LEU A 54 -0.03 -3.90 -6.90
N VAL A 55 -0.79 -4.95 -7.18
CA VAL A 55 -0.52 -5.85 -8.30
C VAL A 55 -1.63 -5.71 -9.34
N GLU A 56 -1.29 -5.16 -10.49
CA GLU A 56 -2.23 -4.92 -11.59
C GLU A 56 -1.55 -5.27 -12.92
N GLY A 57 -2.25 -6.00 -13.80
CA GLY A 57 -1.77 -6.24 -15.17
C GLY A 57 -0.42 -6.97 -15.28
N GLY A 58 -0.01 -7.74 -14.27
CA GLY A 58 1.30 -8.40 -14.25
C GLY A 58 2.45 -7.52 -13.73
N LYS A 59 2.15 -6.31 -13.30
CA LYS A 59 3.09 -5.38 -12.67
C LYS A 59 2.81 -5.26 -11.18
N LEU A 60 3.86 -5.28 -10.37
CA LEU A 60 3.84 -4.97 -8.95
C LEU A 60 4.35 -3.55 -8.74
N THR A 61 3.63 -2.74 -7.98
CA THR A 61 4.08 -1.41 -7.54
C THR A 61 3.99 -1.31 -6.03
N THR A 62 5.02 -0.76 -5.40
CA THR A 62 5.10 -0.56 -3.94
C THR A 62 4.89 0.90 -3.58
N TYR A 63 4.20 1.14 -2.47
CA TYR A 63 3.85 2.47 -1.98
C TYR A 63 4.14 2.60 -0.49
N ALA A 64 4.43 3.81 -0.04
CA ALA A 64 4.46 4.18 1.37
C ALA A 64 3.46 5.30 1.66
N MET A 65 2.87 5.25 2.85
CA MET A 65 2.10 6.35 3.44
C MET A 65 2.63 6.61 4.84
N ASP A 66 2.92 7.88 5.15
CA ASP A 66 3.29 8.31 6.50
C ASP A 66 2.59 9.60 6.87
N MET A 67 2.69 9.95 8.15
CA MET A 67 2.23 11.23 8.67
C MET A 67 3.43 12.06 9.08
N LYS A 68 3.60 13.22 8.44
CA LYS A 68 4.63 14.20 8.80
C LYS A 68 3.95 15.50 9.20
N SER A 69 4.22 15.96 10.42
CA SER A 69 3.64 17.21 10.95
C SER A 69 2.11 17.24 10.89
N ASN A 70 1.43 16.14 11.22
CA ASN A 70 -0.02 15.96 11.12
C ASN A 70 -0.61 16.06 9.70
N ILE A 71 0.23 15.96 8.67
CA ILE A 71 -0.18 15.91 7.27
C ILE A 71 0.11 14.51 6.73
N TYR A 72 -0.89 13.90 6.10
CA TYR A 72 -0.70 12.65 5.37
C TYR A 72 0.17 12.91 4.15
N ARG A 73 1.32 12.25 4.08
CA ARG A 73 2.05 12.09 2.82
C ARG A 73 1.49 10.86 2.13
N MET A 74 0.53 11.09 1.24
CA MET A 74 -0.21 9.99 0.61
C MET A 74 0.61 9.27 -0.47
N MET A 75 0.57 7.93 -0.41
CA MET A 75 1.01 6.97 -1.43
C MET A 75 2.21 7.39 -2.29
N VAL A 76 3.37 7.52 -1.63
CA VAL A 76 4.65 7.70 -2.33
C VAL A 76 5.03 6.36 -2.95
N GLN A 77 5.08 6.28 -4.29
CA GLN A 77 5.61 5.11 -4.98
C GLN A 77 7.09 4.92 -4.63
N LEU A 78 7.44 3.74 -4.15
CA LEU A 78 8.81 3.39 -3.77
C LEU A 78 9.56 2.67 -4.91
N GLY A 79 8.84 1.90 -5.71
CA GLY A 79 9.38 1.15 -6.84
C GLY A 79 8.36 0.22 -7.46
N ASP A 80 8.73 -0.36 -8.59
CA ASP A 80 7.91 -1.29 -9.35
C ASP A 80 8.72 -2.41 -9.99
N PHE A 81 8.03 -3.51 -10.31
CA PHE A 81 8.62 -4.74 -10.84
C PHE A 81 7.63 -5.50 -11.73
N GLU A 82 8.07 -5.95 -12.90
CA GLU A 82 7.28 -6.80 -13.80
C GLU A 82 7.28 -8.26 -13.29
N LEU A 83 6.12 -8.77 -12.87
CA LEU A 83 5.96 -10.12 -12.32
C LEU A 83 5.99 -11.20 -13.41
N ILE A 84 5.59 -10.86 -14.63
CA ILE A 84 5.60 -11.78 -15.77
C ILE A 84 6.76 -11.42 -16.68
N GLN A 85 7.91 -12.05 -16.48
CA GLN A 85 8.95 -12.09 -17.49
C GLN A 85 8.60 -13.15 -18.51
N LYS A 86 8.49 -12.76 -19.78
CA LYS A 86 8.29 -13.69 -20.89
C LYS A 86 9.42 -14.73 -20.85
N GLN A 87 9.11 -15.99 -20.50
CA GLN A 87 10.05 -17.09 -20.68
C GLN A 87 10.35 -17.17 -22.17
N VAL A 88 11.56 -16.78 -22.56
CA VAL A 88 12.08 -17.08 -23.89
C VAL A 88 12.38 -18.57 -23.88
N ILE A 89 11.47 -19.36 -24.45
CA ILE A 89 11.70 -20.77 -24.80
C ILE A 89 12.37 -20.80 -26.17
#